data_AF-A0A915DTV5-F1
#
_entry.id   AF-A0A915DTV5-F1
#
_cell.length_a   1.000
_cell.length_b   1.000
_cell.length_c   1.000
_cell.angle_alpha   90.00
_cell.angle_beta   90.00
_cell.angle_gamma   90.00
#
_symmetry.space_group_name_H-M   'P 1'
#
loop_
_entity.id
_entity.type
_entity.pdbx_description
1 polymer ?
#
loop_
_entity_poly.entity_id
_entity_poly.type
_entity_poly.pdbx_seq_one_letter_code
_entity_poly.pdbx_strand_id
1 'polypeptide(L)'
;MPQPHMLGAYSTFMGGVDRMDQNISNYRIPQEDPQLYCYYKMDRPYLRLAPFKVEIVGRNPLVALFRNVLSNSESELIKELARPQLLRARVQNGQTGKSEAAAYRVSKSAWLKETDAIVIERINKRSGLMTNLNMETAEQLQVLNPNNIYVANYGIGGHYFPHYDFAMKEDVNPFGDLQTGNRIATLLFYMSQVEHGGGTVFTESKLAIQPTKNDALFWYNLHRSGDGDLRTKHAACPVLLGVKWISNKWMHERGQEFTRPCALKPSVNERFVGDLES
;
A
#
# COMPACT_ATOMS: atom_id res chain seq x y z
N MET A 1 -1.77 22.76 -36.77
CA MET A 1 -2.96 22.04 -36.25
C MET A 1 -2.46 20.76 -35.58
N PRO A 2 -2.66 20.55 -34.27
CA PRO A 2 -2.19 19.32 -33.62
C PRO A 2 -3.07 18.13 -34.05
N GLN A 3 -2.46 16.95 -34.18
CA GLN A 3 -3.13 15.73 -34.64
C GLN A 3 -4.24 15.25 -33.66
N PRO A 4 -5.34 14.66 -34.18
CA PRO A 4 -6.52 14.27 -33.40
C PRO A 4 -6.24 13.26 -32.26
N HIS A 5 -5.12 12.53 -32.30
CA HIS A 5 -4.73 11.61 -31.24
C HIS A 5 -4.26 12.29 -29.93
N MET A 6 -3.83 13.56 -29.96
CA MET A 6 -3.46 14.26 -28.72
C MET A 6 -4.66 14.77 -27.92
N LEU A 7 -5.79 15.07 -28.57
CA LEU A 7 -7.00 15.58 -27.89
C LEU A 7 -7.64 14.52 -26.97
N GLY A 8 -7.61 13.24 -27.35
CA GLY A 8 -8.13 12.14 -26.51
C GLY A 8 -7.30 11.88 -25.25
N ALA A 9 -5.97 12.05 -25.31
CA ALA A 9 -5.09 11.93 -24.16
C ALA A 9 -5.28 13.10 -23.17
N TYR A 10 -5.46 14.32 -23.68
CA TYR A 10 -5.76 15.50 -22.86
C TYR A 10 -7.14 15.42 -22.18
N SER A 11 -8.17 14.94 -22.88
CA SER A 11 -9.52 14.73 -22.31
C SER A 11 -9.53 13.66 -21.22
N THR A 12 -8.71 12.61 -21.35
CA THR A 12 -8.59 11.56 -20.33
C THR A 12 -7.74 12.01 -19.14
N PHE A 13 -6.70 12.82 -19.39
CA PHE A 13 -5.91 13.47 -18.35
C PHE A 13 -6.77 14.44 -17.54
N MET A 14 -7.52 15.34 -18.19
CA MET A 14 -8.42 16.26 -17.49
C MET A 14 -9.60 15.53 -16.83
N GLY A 15 -10.31 14.62 -17.52
CA GLY A 15 -11.43 13.89 -16.91
C GLY A 15 -11.04 12.89 -15.79
N GLY A 16 -9.76 12.53 -15.71
CA GLY A 16 -9.18 11.71 -14.63
C GLY A 16 -8.63 12.54 -13.47
N VAL A 17 -8.01 13.68 -13.78
CA VAL A 17 -7.64 14.71 -12.81
C VAL A 17 -8.91 15.30 -12.19
N ASP A 18 -9.93 15.70 -12.95
CA ASP A 18 -11.24 16.21 -12.48
C ASP A 18 -11.99 15.23 -11.57
N ARG A 19 -11.77 13.92 -11.72
CA ARG A 19 -12.32 12.91 -10.79
C ARG A 19 -11.49 12.75 -9.51
N MET A 20 -10.19 13.01 -9.57
CA MET A 20 -9.32 13.09 -8.37
C MET A 20 -9.39 14.46 -7.69
N ASP A 21 -9.74 15.52 -8.44
CA ASP A 21 -9.95 16.92 -8.05
C ASP A 21 -11.41 17.20 -7.69
N GLN A 22 -12.25 16.17 -7.48
CA GLN A 22 -13.49 16.35 -6.73
C GLN A 22 -13.16 16.80 -5.31
N ASN A 23 -12.96 18.11 -5.15
CA ASN A 23 -12.64 18.85 -3.93
C ASN A 23 -11.81 18.02 -2.94
N ILE A 24 -10.47 18.04 -3.06
CA ILE A 24 -9.57 17.57 -1.99
C ILE A 24 -9.97 18.17 -0.63
N SER A 25 -10.58 19.36 -0.60
CA SER A 25 -11.20 19.97 0.58
C SER A 25 -12.29 19.14 1.27
N ASN A 26 -12.88 18.16 0.58
CA ASN A 26 -13.86 17.23 1.13
C ASN A 26 -13.21 16.00 1.79
N TYR A 27 -11.89 15.83 1.63
CA TYR A 27 -11.13 14.78 2.30
C TYR A 27 -10.65 15.30 3.65
N ARG A 28 -10.85 14.50 4.69
CA ARG A 28 -10.33 14.79 6.02
C ARG A 28 -8.83 14.54 6.04
N ILE A 29 -8.10 15.51 6.57
CA ILE A 29 -6.70 15.35 6.95
C ILE A 29 -6.71 14.83 8.40
N PRO A 30 -5.98 13.76 8.74
CA PRO A 30 -6.04 13.13 10.06
C PRO A 30 -5.91 14.11 11.24
N GLN A 31 -5.10 15.15 11.11
CA GLN A 31 -4.86 16.14 12.17
C GLN A 31 -6.13 16.84 12.68
N GLU A 32 -7.26 16.74 11.99
CA GLU A 32 -8.52 17.40 12.32
C GLU A 32 -9.53 16.51 13.08
N ASP A 33 -9.25 15.22 13.30
CA ASP A 33 -10.15 14.31 14.01
C ASP A 33 -9.69 14.07 15.47
N PRO A 34 -10.42 14.61 16.47
CA PRO A 34 -10.04 14.52 17.89
C PRO A 34 -10.13 13.11 18.47
N GLN A 35 -10.67 12.15 17.71
CA GLN A 35 -10.73 10.75 18.13
C GLN A 35 -9.49 9.97 17.68
N LEU A 36 -8.64 10.51 16.81
CA LEU A 36 -7.41 9.82 16.43
C LEU A 36 -6.41 9.83 17.58
N TYR A 37 -5.58 8.79 17.64
CA TYR A 37 -4.64 8.59 18.75
C TYR A 37 -3.34 7.97 18.27
N CYS A 38 -2.30 8.24 19.04
CA CYS A 38 -0.98 7.66 18.85
C CYS A 38 -0.65 6.72 20.00
N TYR A 39 0.07 5.65 19.72
CA TYR A 39 0.54 4.73 20.75
C TYR A 39 1.88 4.10 20.38
N TYR A 40 2.57 3.59 21.40
CA TYR A 40 3.75 2.76 21.22
C TYR A 40 3.32 1.29 21.18
N LYS A 41 3.51 0.63 20.04
CA LYS A 41 3.24 -0.80 19.90
C LYS A 41 4.36 -1.60 20.58
N MET A 42 4.00 -2.29 21.67
CA MET A 42 4.89 -3.01 22.59
C MET A 42 4.38 -4.43 22.91
N ASP A 43 3.59 -5.00 22.02
CA ASP A 43 2.83 -6.24 22.19
C ASP A 43 3.65 -7.53 21.99
N ARG A 44 4.96 -7.41 21.78
CA ARG A 44 5.91 -8.53 21.76
C ARG A 44 7.07 -8.24 22.71
N PRO A 45 7.72 -9.27 23.31
CA PRO A 45 8.83 -9.06 24.25
C PRO A 45 9.94 -8.15 23.70
N TYR A 46 10.34 -8.35 22.44
CA TYR A 46 11.33 -7.50 21.77
C TYR A 46 10.88 -6.03 21.61
N LEU A 47 9.59 -5.81 21.36
CA LEU A 47 9.04 -4.46 21.11
C LEU A 47 8.91 -3.63 22.39
N ARG A 48 9.06 -4.22 23.58
CA ARG A 48 9.21 -3.44 24.82
C ARG A 48 10.53 -2.66 24.87
N LEU A 49 11.55 -3.13 24.15
CA LEU A 49 12.85 -2.46 24.03
C LEU A 49 12.93 -1.55 22.80
N ALA A 50 12.24 -1.93 21.72
CA ALA A 50 12.22 -1.20 20.45
C ALA A 50 10.78 -1.03 19.94
N PRO A 51 9.98 -0.15 20.58
CA PRO A 51 8.57 0.03 20.22
C PRO A 51 8.41 0.72 18.87
N PHE A 52 7.34 0.39 18.15
CA PHE A 52 6.92 1.17 17.00
C PHE A 52 6.02 2.34 17.42
N LYS A 53 6.26 3.52 16.84
CA LYS A 53 5.39 4.67 16.94
C LYS A 53 4.24 4.49 15.94
N VAL A 54 3.03 4.33 16.43
CA VAL A 54 1.84 4.14 15.60
C VAL A 54 0.92 5.33 15.78
N GLU A 55 0.44 5.89 14.67
CA GLU A 55 -0.55 6.94 14.59
C GLU A 55 -1.76 6.39 13.83
N ILE A 56 -2.91 6.26 14.49
CA ILE A 56 -4.14 5.87 13.82
C ILE A 56 -4.66 7.08 13.05
N VAL A 57 -4.72 6.96 11.73
CA VAL A 57 -5.16 8.04 10.82
C VAL A 57 -6.57 7.81 10.26
N GLY A 58 -7.09 6.59 10.40
CA GLY A 58 -8.46 6.23 10.07
C GLY A 58 -8.93 5.07 10.96
N ARG A 59 -10.18 5.11 11.41
CA ARG A 59 -10.76 4.09 12.30
C ARG A 59 -11.68 3.09 11.58
N ASN A 60 -12.27 3.52 10.47
CA ASN A 60 -13.28 2.73 9.76
C ASN A 60 -13.22 3.00 8.24
N PRO A 61 -12.34 2.33 7.50
CA PRO A 61 -11.49 1.21 7.90
C PRO A 61 -10.30 1.67 8.77
N LEU A 62 -9.68 0.73 9.47
CA LEU A 62 -8.44 1.00 10.20
C LEU A 62 -7.32 1.35 9.21
N VAL A 63 -6.80 2.57 9.34
CA VAL A 63 -5.63 3.06 8.58
C VAL A 63 -4.65 3.62 9.60
N ALA A 64 -3.41 3.17 9.55
CA ALA A 64 -2.38 3.52 10.53
C ALA A 64 -1.07 3.95 9.84
N LEU A 65 -0.42 4.96 10.40
CA LEU A 65 0.95 5.34 10.08
C LEU A 65 1.89 4.77 11.12
N PHE A 66 2.88 4.01 10.65
CA PHE A 66 4.06 3.66 11.42
C PHE A 66 5.15 4.70 11.17
N ARG A 67 5.55 5.42 12.21
CA ARG A 67 6.47 6.56 12.09
C ARG A 67 7.93 6.13 12.17
N ASN A 68 8.75 6.63 11.25
CA ASN A 68 10.21 6.45 11.19
C ASN A 68 10.65 4.98 11.22
N VAL A 69 10.01 4.14 10.42
CA VAL A 69 10.28 2.70 10.37
C VAL A 69 11.35 2.30 9.37
N LEU A 70 11.77 3.21 8.49
CA LEU A 70 12.98 3.06 7.69
C LEU A 70 14.07 4.02 8.17
N SER A 71 15.33 3.64 8.01
CA SER A 71 16.39 4.63 8.06
C SER A 71 16.57 5.32 6.69
N ASN A 72 17.21 6.50 6.68
CA ASN A 72 17.58 7.14 5.42
C ASN A 72 18.49 6.25 4.57
N SER A 73 19.45 5.55 5.18
CA SER A 73 20.37 4.66 4.45
C SER A 73 19.66 3.45 3.85
N GLU A 74 18.68 2.87 4.55
CA GLU A 74 17.85 1.79 4.01
C GLU A 74 17.04 2.26 2.81
N SER A 75 16.37 3.42 2.94
CA SER A 75 15.60 4.04 1.86
C SER A 75 16.47 4.34 0.63
N GLU A 76 17.66 4.92 0.79
CA GLU A 76 18.56 5.21 -0.34
C GLU A 76 19.08 3.93 -1.00
N LEU A 77 19.52 2.94 -0.22
CA LEU A 77 20.02 1.66 -0.74
C LEU A 77 18.94 0.93 -1.58
N ILE A 78 17.69 0.89 -1.11
CA ILE A 78 16.60 0.28 -1.86
C ILE A 78 16.35 1.00 -3.18
N LYS A 79 16.38 2.35 -3.17
CA LYS A 79 16.23 3.14 -4.40
C LYS A 79 17.38 2.88 -5.37
N GLU A 80 18.60 2.77 -4.88
CA GLU A 80 19.78 2.44 -5.69
C GLU A 80 19.67 1.07 -6.35
N LEU A 81 19.28 0.04 -5.60
CA LEU A 81 19.06 -1.31 -6.11
C LEU A 81 17.91 -1.39 -7.13
N ALA A 82 16.86 -0.58 -6.92
CA ALA A 82 15.68 -0.56 -7.79
C ALA A 82 15.92 0.20 -9.10
N ARG A 83 16.69 1.30 -9.10
CA ARG A 83 16.93 2.16 -10.27
C ARG A 83 17.27 1.41 -11.56
N PRO A 84 18.24 0.48 -11.61
CA PRO A 84 18.58 -0.23 -12.84
C PRO A 84 17.50 -1.22 -13.29
N GLN A 85 16.58 -1.61 -12.40
CA GLN A 85 15.53 -2.59 -12.64
C GLN A 85 14.16 -1.97 -12.93
N LEU A 86 14.05 -0.63 -12.86
CA LEU A 86 12.79 0.09 -13.04
C LEU A 86 12.26 -0.03 -14.48
N LEU A 87 11.17 -0.76 -14.63
CA LEU A 87 10.40 -0.85 -15.87
C LEU A 87 9.06 -0.14 -15.72
N ARG A 88 8.38 0.16 -16.84
CA ARG A 88 7.02 0.71 -16.78
C ARG A 88 6.14 -0.24 -15.95
N ALA A 89 5.44 0.30 -14.96
CA ALA A 89 4.61 -0.52 -14.08
C ALA A 89 3.47 -1.18 -14.85
N ARG A 90 3.25 -2.47 -14.55
CA ARG A 90 2.14 -3.26 -15.07
C ARG A 90 1.13 -3.51 -13.96
N VAL A 91 -0.12 -3.76 -14.34
CA VAL A 91 -1.23 -4.09 -13.47
C VAL A 91 -1.87 -5.38 -13.96
N GLN A 92 -2.44 -6.17 -13.05
CA GLN A 92 -3.18 -7.36 -13.43
C GLN A 92 -4.58 -6.96 -13.88
N ASN A 93 -4.93 -7.36 -15.09
CA ASN A 93 -6.24 -7.09 -15.66
C ASN A 93 -7.24 -8.11 -15.12
N GLY A 94 -8.23 -7.67 -14.35
CA GLY A 94 -9.22 -8.58 -13.72
C GLY A 94 -10.07 -9.38 -14.71
N GLN A 95 -10.24 -8.89 -15.95
CA GLN A 95 -11.00 -9.58 -16.99
C GLN A 95 -10.18 -10.65 -17.72
N THR A 96 -8.90 -10.35 -17.99
CA THR A 96 -8.04 -11.23 -18.80
C THR A 96 -7.05 -12.04 -17.98
N GLY A 97 -6.86 -11.70 -16.70
CA GLY A 97 -5.82 -12.23 -15.81
C GLY A 97 -4.38 -11.83 -16.19
N LYS A 98 -4.17 -11.08 -17.27
CA LYS A 98 -2.83 -10.74 -17.80
C LYS A 98 -2.25 -9.51 -17.13
N SER A 99 -0.93 -9.51 -16.97
CA SER A 99 -0.17 -8.32 -16.53
C SER A 99 0.04 -7.37 -17.71
N GLU A 100 -0.53 -6.17 -17.68
CA GLU A 100 -0.53 -5.21 -18.80
C GLU A 100 -0.13 -3.81 -18.35
N ALA A 101 0.45 -3.02 -19.26
CA ALA A 101 0.72 -1.60 -18.99
C ALA A 101 -0.59 -0.82 -19.12
N ALA A 102 -1.01 -0.15 -18.04
CA ALA A 102 -2.24 0.60 -18.01
C ALA A 102 -2.01 2.11 -18.14
N ALA A 103 -2.90 2.81 -18.85
CA ALA A 103 -2.90 4.27 -18.87
C ALA A 103 -3.23 4.86 -17.49
N TYR A 104 -3.99 4.12 -16.67
CA TYR A 104 -4.43 4.53 -15.35
C TYR A 104 -3.37 4.30 -14.23
N ARG A 105 -2.15 3.88 -14.59
CA ARG A 105 -1.02 3.81 -13.66
C ARG A 105 0.23 4.36 -14.34
N VAL A 106 0.62 5.56 -13.94
CA VAL A 106 1.79 6.26 -14.50
C VAL A 106 2.92 6.19 -13.49
N SER A 107 3.63 5.06 -13.47
CA SER A 107 4.79 4.83 -12.63
C SER A 107 5.79 3.86 -13.26
N LYS A 108 7.02 3.87 -12.75
CA LYS A 108 7.99 2.78 -12.97
C LYS A 108 8.05 1.90 -11.73
N SER A 109 8.36 0.61 -11.89
CA SER A 109 8.48 -0.31 -10.78
C SER A 109 9.54 -1.37 -10.99
N ALA A 110 10.05 -1.90 -9.88
CA ALA A 110 10.96 -3.02 -9.81
C ALA A 110 10.55 -3.95 -8.67
N TRP A 111 10.87 -5.23 -8.81
CA TRP A 111 10.82 -6.20 -7.73
C TRP A 111 12.24 -6.40 -7.22
N LEU A 112 12.44 -6.26 -5.92
CA LEU A 112 13.70 -6.63 -5.28
C LEU A 112 13.50 -7.88 -4.45
N LYS A 113 14.45 -8.81 -4.57
CA LYS A 113 14.45 -10.10 -3.88
C LYS A 113 15.17 -9.98 -2.55
N GLU A 114 14.79 -10.82 -1.60
CA GLU A 114 15.48 -10.90 -0.31
C GLU A 114 16.99 -11.15 -0.47
N THR A 115 17.37 -11.94 -1.47
CA THR A 115 18.77 -12.23 -1.82
C THR A 115 19.53 -11.04 -2.39
N ASP A 116 18.85 -9.98 -2.84
CA ASP A 116 19.51 -8.83 -3.47
C ASP A 116 20.25 -7.98 -2.42
N ALA A 117 19.74 -7.91 -1.18
CA ALA A 117 20.40 -7.23 -0.08
C ALA A 117 19.78 -7.56 1.29
N ILE A 118 20.64 -7.64 2.32
CA ILE A 118 20.25 -7.88 3.71
C ILE A 118 19.22 -6.88 4.26
N VAL A 119 19.15 -5.67 3.70
CA VAL A 119 18.15 -4.66 4.08
C VAL A 119 16.72 -5.14 3.80
N ILE A 120 16.53 -5.95 2.76
CA ILE A 120 15.21 -6.46 2.36
C ILE A 120 14.71 -7.47 3.39
N GLU A 121 15.55 -8.44 3.78
CA GLU A 121 15.27 -9.36 4.88
C GLU A 121 14.90 -8.61 6.17
N ARG A 122 15.68 -7.58 6.54
CA ARG A 122 15.41 -6.77 7.73
C ARG A 122 14.05 -6.08 7.68
N ILE A 123 13.68 -5.53 6.52
CA ILE A 123 12.37 -4.90 6.32
C ILE A 123 11.24 -5.92 6.37
N ASN A 124 11.41 -7.13 5.84
CA ASN A 124 10.41 -8.18 5.96
C ASN A 124 10.18 -8.57 7.43
N LYS A 125 11.26 -8.85 8.16
CA LYS A 125 11.19 -9.13 9.62
C LYS A 125 10.51 -8.00 10.38
N ARG A 126 10.87 -6.75 10.06
CA ARG A 126 10.25 -5.55 10.66
C ARG A 126 8.77 -5.46 10.32
N SER A 127 8.37 -5.76 9.09
CA SER A 127 6.97 -5.75 8.64
C SER A 127 6.11 -6.73 9.45
N GLY A 128 6.62 -7.94 9.72
CA GLY A 128 5.93 -8.91 10.57
C GLY A 128 5.79 -8.45 12.02
N LEU A 129 6.81 -7.79 12.58
CA LEU A 129 6.72 -7.20 13.93
C LEU A 129 5.76 -6.00 13.99
N MET A 130 5.68 -5.19 12.92
CA MET A 130 4.77 -4.05 12.83
C MET A 130 3.31 -4.47 12.76
N THR A 131 3.00 -5.50 11.97
CA THR A 131 1.61 -5.85 11.62
C THR A 131 1.05 -7.04 12.39
N ASN A 132 1.92 -7.80 13.07
CA ASN A 132 1.66 -9.15 13.59
C ASN A 132 1.33 -10.21 12.53
N LEU A 133 1.36 -9.87 11.24
CA LEU A 133 1.07 -10.83 10.16
C LEU A 133 2.30 -11.70 9.86
N ASN A 134 2.06 -12.89 9.31
CA ASN A 134 3.11 -13.78 8.84
C ASN A 134 3.59 -13.27 7.48
N MET A 135 4.91 -13.29 7.26
CA MET A 135 5.51 -12.82 6.02
C MET A 135 5.77 -13.95 5.01
N GLU A 136 5.62 -15.22 5.41
CA GLU A 136 5.87 -16.39 4.56
C GLU A 136 5.05 -16.41 3.28
N THR A 137 3.83 -15.89 3.32
CA THR A 137 2.93 -15.78 2.16
C THR A 137 2.83 -14.36 1.62
N ALA A 138 3.59 -13.40 2.17
CA ALA A 138 3.59 -12.02 1.69
C ALA A 138 4.27 -11.93 0.31
N GLU A 139 3.63 -11.18 -0.60
CA GLU A 139 3.57 -11.46 -2.03
C GLU A 139 4.86 -11.95 -2.68
N GLN A 140 4.61 -13.00 -3.45
CA GLN A 140 5.49 -14.00 -4.03
C GLN A 140 5.24 -13.98 -5.55
N LEU A 141 5.72 -12.97 -6.28
CA LEU A 141 5.47 -12.94 -7.73
C LEU A 141 6.36 -13.91 -8.54
N GLN A 142 7.25 -14.64 -7.89
CA GLN A 142 7.87 -15.84 -8.45
C GLN A 142 7.83 -16.93 -7.40
N VAL A 143 7.24 -18.08 -7.77
CA VAL A 143 6.99 -19.31 -6.99
C VAL A 143 8.16 -19.73 -6.08
N LEU A 144 9.38 -19.25 -6.33
CA LEU A 144 10.61 -19.66 -5.67
C LEU A 144 11.11 -18.74 -4.53
N ASN A 145 10.55 -17.54 -4.32
CA ASN A 145 11.03 -16.65 -3.24
C ASN A 145 9.88 -15.84 -2.61
N PRO A 146 9.35 -16.26 -1.45
CA PRO A 146 8.61 -15.34 -0.59
C PRO A 146 9.54 -14.19 -0.17
N ASN A 147 9.01 -13.09 0.36
CA ASN A 147 9.79 -11.96 0.90
C ASN A 147 10.28 -10.89 -0.09
N ASN A 148 9.87 -10.89 -1.36
CA ASN A 148 10.21 -9.79 -2.26
C ASN A 148 9.52 -8.47 -1.83
N ILE A 149 10.11 -7.33 -2.22
CA ILE A 149 9.50 -6.01 -2.06
C ILE A 149 9.24 -5.37 -3.42
N TYR A 150 8.11 -4.67 -3.54
CA TYR A 150 7.74 -3.98 -4.76
C TYR A 150 8.09 -2.49 -4.65
N VAL A 151 9.07 -2.04 -5.41
CA VAL A 151 9.47 -0.63 -5.41
C VAL A 151 8.79 0.08 -6.58
N ALA A 152 8.16 1.23 -6.31
CA ALA A 152 7.61 2.09 -7.35
C ALA A 152 8.12 3.53 -7.26
N ASN A 153 8.29 4.13 -8.44
CA ASN A 153 8.72 5.49 -8.65
C ASN A 153 7.69 6.26 -9.49
N TYR A 154 7.23 7.39 -8.96
CA TYR A 154 6.35 8.35 -9.63
C TYR A 154 7.09 9.68 -9.76
N GLY A 155 7.35 10.10 -11.00
CA GLY A 155 7.81 11.45 -11.30
C GLY A 155 6.63 12.44 -11.34
N ILE A 156 6.89 13.66 -11.81
CA ILE A 156 5.86 14.70 -12.00
C ILE A 156 4.70 14.17 -12.85
N GLY A 157 3.47 14.39 -12.40
CA GLY A 157 2.23 13.88 -13.00
C GLY A 157 1.98 12.38 -12.81
N GLY A 158 2.95 11.63 -12.26
CA GLY A 158 2.81 10.22 -11.95
C GLY A 158 1.73 10.00 -10.89
N HIS A 159 0.82 9.07 -11.17
CA HIS A 159 -0.36 8.77 -10.35
C HIS A 159 -0.79 7.31 -10.50
N TYR A 160 -1.72 6.89 -9.66
CA TYR A 160 -2.41 5.61 -9.79
C TYR A 160 -3.89 5.81 -9.46
N PHE A 161 -4.78 5.52 -10.42
CA PHE A 161 -6.23 5.64 -10.24
C PHE A 161 -6.77 4.78 -9.08
N PRO A 162 -7.97 5.13 -8.56
CA PRO A 162 -8.62 4.37 -7.49
C PRO A 162 -8.74 2.89 -7.81
N HIS A 163 -8.21 2.04 -6.94
CA HIS A 163 -8.20 0.59 -7.07
C HIS A 163 -8.30 -0.10 -5.70
N TYR A 164 -8.42 -1.42 -5.75
CA TYR A 164 -8.29 -2.31 -4.61
C TYR A 164 -7.01 -3.10 -4.72
N ASP A 165 -6.39 -3.40 -3.58
CA ASP A 165 -5.24 -4.29 -3.54
C ASP A 165 -5.66 -5.77 -3.47
N PHE A 166 -6.87 -6.06 -2.96
CA PHE A 166 -7.46 -7.39 -2.99
C PHE A 166 -8.16 -7.68 -4.32
N ALA A 167 -8.34 -8.95 -4.63
CA ALA A 167 -9.10 -9.39 -5.78
C ALA A 167 -10.61 -9.48 -5.48
N MET A 168 -11.43 -9.02 -6.43
CA MET A 168 -12.87 -9.14 -6.37
C MET A 168 -13.34 -10.56 -6.74
N LYS A 169 -14.60 -10.90 -6.40
CA LYS A 169 -15.18 -12.22 -6.71
C LYS A 169 -15.28 -12.47 -8.21
N GLU A 170 -15.37 -11.40 -8.99
CA GLU A 170 -15.49 -11.41 -10.44
C GLU A 170 -14.13 -11.51 -11.15
N ASP A 171 -13.00 -11.36 -10.43
CA ASP A 171 -11.68 -11.39 -11.03
C ASP A 171 -11.28 -12.82 -11.43
N VAL A 172 -10.79 -12.97 -12.66
CA VAL A 172 -10.38 -14.27 -13.20
C VAL A 172 -8.94 -14.58 -12.78
N ASN A 173 -8.77 -15.63 -11.98
CA ASN A 173 -7.48 -16.14 -11.52
C ASN A 173 -6.50 -15.05 -11.02
N PRO A 174 -6.91 -14.22 -10.06
CA PRO A 174 -6.19 -13.00 -9.70
C PRO A 174 -4.82 -13.25 -9.06
N PHE A 175 -4.56 -14.44 -8.53
CA PHE A 175 -3.26 -14.77 -7.93
C PHE A 175 -2.61 -16.00 -8.56
N GLY A 176 -3.08 -16.43 -9.74
CA GLY A 176 -2.58 -17.64 -10.38
C GLY A 176 -2.74 -18.89 -9.49
N ASP A 177 -1.86 -19.85 -9.71
CA ASP A 177 -1.80 -21.10 -8.94
C ASP A 177 -1.06 -20.97 -7.59
N LEU A 178 -0.82 -19.74 -7.10
CA LEU A 178 -0.01 -19.49 -5.89
C LEU A 178 -0.63 -20.12 -4.64
N GLN A 179 -1.94 -20.38 -4.63
CA GLN A 179 -2.69 -20.92 -3.48
C GLN A 179 -2.43 -20.15 -2.16
N THR A 180 -2.04 -18.87 -2.24
CA THR A 180 -1.78 -18.01 -1.07
C THR A 180 -3.05 -17.32 -0.57
N GLY A 181 -4.15 -17.41 -1.32
CA GLY A 181 -5.39 -16.69 -1.03
C GLY A 181 -5.29 -15.21 -1.41
N ASN A 182 -6.27 -14.43 -0.97
CA ASN A 182 -6.38 -13.00 -1.29
C ASN A 182 -5.42 -12.14 -0.45
N ARG A 183 -5.12 -10.92 -0.92
CA ARG A 183 -4.26 -9.98 -0.20
C ARG A 183 -5.02 -9.41 1.00
N ILE A 184 -4.66 -9.84 2.21
CA ILE A 184 -5.34 -9.50 3.47
C ILE A 184 -5.03 -8.07 3.96
N ALA A 185 -3.84 -7.56 3.65
CA ALA A 185 -3.37 -6.26 4.11
C ALA A 185 -2.30 -5.68 3.18
N THR A 186 -2.13 -4.36 3.27
CA THR A 186 -1.08 -3.63 2.56
C THR A 186 -0.24 -2.82 3.54
N LEU A 187 1.07 -2.85 3.34
CA LEU A 187 2.04 -1.99 3.99
C LEU A 187 2.83 -1.22 2.92
N LEU A 188 2.68 0.09 2.93
CA LEU A 188 3.22 1.02 1.95
C LEU A 188 4.28 1.91 2.62
N PHE A 189 5.56 1.64 2.35
CA PHE A 189 6.67 2.46 2.84
C PHE A 189 6.90 3.68 1.94
N TYR A 190 7.07 4.85 2.54
CA TYR A 190 7.45 6.08 1.84
C TYR A 190 8.97 6.29 1.92
N MET A 191 9.68 6.29 0.78
CA MET A 191 11.15 6.43 0.73
C MET A 191 11.62 7.81 0.23
N SER A 192 10.69 8.73 0.06
CA SER A 192 10.91 10.12 -0.35
C SER A 192 9.94 11.05 0.35
N GLN A 193 10.40 12.27 0.64
CA GLN A 193 9.51 13.37 0.98
C GLN A 193 9.05 14.01 -0.34
N VAL A 194 7.75 14.00 -0.60
CA VAL A 194 7.18 14.70 -1.76
C VAL A 194 6.86 16.13 -1.33
N GLU A 195 7.21 17.10 -2.15
CA GLU A 195 7.02 18.52 -1.83
C GLU A 195 5.55 18.92 -2.01
N HIS A 196 4.96 18.58 -3.16
CA HIS A 196 3.53 18.80 -3.43
C HIS A 196 2.90 17.64 -4.20
N GLY A 197 1.64 17.32 -3.86
CA GLY A 197 0.92 16.19 -4.43
C GLY A 197 1.43 14.84 -3.93
N GLY A 198 1.18 13.77 -4.68
CA GLY A 198 1.68 12.44 -4.32
C GLY A 198 1.01 11.81 -3.09
N GLY A 199 -0.04 12.41 -2.55
CA GLY A 199 -0.84 11.85 -1.45
C GLY A 199 -1.40 10.46 -1.77
N THR A 200 -1.63 9.66 -0.73
CA THR A 200 -2.43 8.44 -0.82
C THR A 200 -3.82 8.76 -0.28
N VAL A 201 -4.85 8.53 -1.10
CA VAL A 201 -6.23 8.87 -0.74
C VAL A 201 -7.10 7.62 -0.71
N PHE A 202 -7.94 7.50 0.32
CA PHE A 202 -9.01 6.50 0.40
C PHE A 202 -10.32 7.17 0.03
N THR A 203 -10.81 6.83 -1.17
CA THR A 203 -11.90 7.57 -1.84
C THR A 203 -13.24 7.43 -1.12
N GLU A 204 -13.61 6.21 -0.73
CA GLU A 204 -14.88 5.95 -0.01
C GLU A 204 -14.88 6.55 1.40
N SER A 205 -13.73 6.50 2.08
CA SER A 205 -13.58 7.00 3.46
C SER A 205 -13.25 8.49 3.54
N LYS A 206 -13.06 9.14 2.39
CA LYS A 206 -12.64 10.55 2.26
C LYS A 206 -11.43 10.89 3.15
N LEU A 207 -10.43 10.01 3.17
CA LEU A 207 -9.22 10.16 3.96
C LEU A 207 -8.03 10.44 3.04
N ALA A 208 -7.24 11.48 3.34
CA ALA A 208 -6.03 11.82 2.58
C ALA A 208 -4.79 11.78 3.48
N ILE A 209 -3.77 11.04 3.03
CA ILE A 209 -2.50 10.87 3.75
C ILE A 209 -1.37 11.40 2.88
N GLN A 210 -0.64 12.38 3.40
CA GLN A 210 0.55 12.88 2.74
C GLN A 210 1.75 11.95 3.00
N PRO A 211 2.56 11.65 1.98
CA PRO A 211 3.76 10.84 2.15
C PRO A 211 4.76 11.58 3.04
N THR A 212 5.19 10.92 4.11
CA THR A 212 6.29 11.41 4.95
C THR A 212 7.45 10.43 4.84
N LYS A 213 8.65 10.93 4.49
CA LYS A 213 9.82 10.07 4.26
C LYS A 213 10.07 9.18 5.48
N ASN A 214 10.34 7.90 5.22
CA ASN A 214 10.64 6.83 6.17
C ASN A 214 9.46 6.32 7.02
N ASP A 215 8.26 6.84 6.83
CA ASP A 215 7.05 6.30 7.43
C ASP A 215 6.49 5.16 6.57
N ALA A 216 5.63 4.34 7.17
CA ALA A 216 4.85 3.35 6.45
C ALA A 216 3.35 3.50 6.74
N LEU A 217 2.54 3.46 5.69
CA LEU A 217 1.08 3.43 5.79
C LEU A 217 0.60 1.99 5.76
N PHE A 218 -0.32 1.64 6.66
CA PHE A 218 -0.87 0.31 6.81
C PHE A 218 -2.40 0.33 6.83
N TRP A 219 -3.01 -0.65 6.16
CA TRP A 219 -4.44 -0.94 6.27
C TRP A 219 -4.71 -2.42 5.97
N TYR A 220 -5.83 -2.94 6.47
CA TYR A 220 -6.37 -4.23 6.07
C TYR A 220 -7.22 -4.07 4.81
N ASN A 221 -7.04 -4.96 3.84
CA ASN A 221 -7.78 -4.98 2.58
C ASN A 221 -9.08 -5.78 2.69
N LEU A 222 -9.11 -6.76 3.59
CA LEU A 222 -10.24 -7.65 3.81
C LEU A 222 -10.84 -7.39 5.19
N HIS A 223 -12.15 -7.58 5.32
CA HIS A 223 -12.80 -7.75 6.62
C HIS A 223 -12.28 -9.00 7.34
N ARG A 224 -12.62 -9.13 8.62
CA ARG A 224 -12.36 -10.38 9.37
C ARG A 224 -13.17 -11.58 8.87
N SER A 225 -14.18 -11.37 8.02
CA SER A 225 -14.86 -12.47 7.32
C SER A 225 -14.07 -13.03 6.14
N GLY A 226 -13.03 -12.31 5.68
CA GLY A 226 -12.32 -12.58 4.43
C GLY A 226 -12.91 -11.84 3.21
N ASP A 227 -14.08 -11.21 3.34
CA ASP A 227 -14.64 -10.39 2.26
C ASP A 227 -13.81 -9.12 2.04
N GLY A 228 -13.70 -8.68 0.79
CA GLY A 228 -13.03 -7.44 0.43
C GLY A 228 -13.69 -6.21 1.07
N ASP A 229 -12.90 -5.35 1.71
CA ASP A 229 -13.40 -4.11 2.31
C ASP A 229 -13.42 -3.00 1.26
N LEU A 230 -14.61 -2.71 0.73
CA LEU A 230 -14.81 -1.70 -0.31
C LEU A 230 -14.36 -0.29 0.09
N ARG A 231 -14.26 0.00 1.40
CA ARG A 231 -13.85 1.30 1.92
C ARG A 231 -12.35 1.57 1.76
N THR A 232 -11.59 0.52 1.47
CA THR A 232 -10.13 0.54 1.23
C THR A 232 -9.77 0.94 -0.19
N LYS A 233 -10.76 1.30 -1.03
CA LYS A 233 -10.53 1.80 -2.38
C LYS A 233 -9.65 3.04 -2.34
N HIS A 234 -8.44 2.92 -2.85
CA HIS A 234 -7.42 3.94 -2.67
C HIS A 234 -6.72 4.28 -3.98
N ALA A 235 -6.12 5.48 -4.01
CA ALA A 235 -5.41 6.03 -5.16
C ALA A 235 -4.12 6.72 -4.72
N ALA A 236 -3.19 6.87 -5.67
CA ALA A 236 -2.06 7.78 -5.51
C ALA A 236 -2.33 9.05 -6.32
N CYS A 237 -2.47 10.19 -5.64
CA CYS A 237 -2.63 11.49 -6.26
C CYS A 237 -1.41 11.82 -7.14
N PRO A 238 -1.60 12.62 -8.22
CA PRO A 238 -0.50 13.10 -9.03
C PRO A 238 0.59 13.78 -8.20
N VAL A 239 1.86 13.47 -8.48
CA VAL A 239 2.98 14.24 -7.96
C VAL A 239 3.03 15.58 -8.68
N LEU A 240 2.89 16.68 -7.95
CA LEU A 240 2.91 18.03 -8.52
C LEU A 240 4.32 18.62 -8.49
N LEU A 241 5.06 18.37 -7.40
CA LEU A 241 6.45 18.80 -7.24
C LEU A 241 7.25 17.74 -6.46
N GLY A 242 8.46 17.44 -6.95
CA GLY A 242 9.35 16.42 -6.39
C GLY A 242 9.20 15.06 -7.07
N VAL A 243 9.55 13.99 -6.34
CA VAL A 243 9.50 12.61 -6.82
C VAL A 243 9.02 11.70 -5.69
N LYS A 244 8.06 10.82 -5.97
CA LYS A 244 7.53 9.85 -5.00
C LYS A 244 8.18 8.49 -5.23
N TRP A 245 8.85 7.99 -4.21
CA TRP A 245 9.35 6.63 -4.10
C TRP A 245 8.61 5.90 -2.99
N ILE A 246 8.10 4.73 -3.32
CA ILE A 246 7.43 3.85 -2.38
C ILE A 246 7.94 2.43 -2.48
N SER A 247 7.74 1.67 -1.40
CA SER A 247 7.84 0.21 -1.42
C SER A 247 6.53 -0.38 -0.91
N ASN A 248 5.86 -1.19 -1.72
CA ASN A 248 4.69 -1.97 -1.29
C ASN A 248 5.11 -3.34 -0.80
N LYS A 249 4.46 -3.74 0.28
CA LYS A 249 4.39 -5.12 0.75
C LYS A 249 2.93 -5.49 0.85
N TRP A 250 2.55 -6.56 0.17
CA TRP A 250 1.21 -7.14 0.24
C TRP A 250 1.28 -8.45 1.02
N MET A 251 0.44 -8.60 2.03
CA MET A 251 0.34 -9.83 2.82
C MET A 251 -0.86 -10.62 2.32
N HIS A 252 -0.73 -11.94 2.22
CA HIS A 252 -1.84 -12.81 1.82
C HIS A 252 -2.52 -13.44 3.05
N GLU A 253 -3.75 -13.91 2.88
CA GLU A 253 -4.56 -14.46 3.97
C GLU A 253 -4.11 -15.85 4.45
N ARG A 254 -3.51 -16.67 3.60
CA ARG A 254 -3.01 -17.99 4.00
C ARG A 254 -1.86 -17.86 4.99
N GLY A 255 -1.87 -18.65 6.05
CA GLY A 255 -0.86 -18.58 7.12
C GLY A 255 -1.15 -17.50 8.17
N GLN A 256 -2.33 -16.86 8.07
CA GLN A 256 -2.78 -15.84 9.02
C GLN A 256 -3.80 -16.33 10.04
N GLU A 257 -4.18 -17.61 9.99
CA GLU A 257 -5.32 -18.18 10.72
C GLU A 257 -5.22 -17.95 12.24
N PHE A 258 -3.99 -17.97 12.78
CA PHE A 258 -3.72 -17.77 14.21
C PHE A 258 -3.28 -16.34 14.57
N THR A 259 -2.88 -15.54 13.59
CA THR A 259 -2.38 -14.17 13.82
C THR A 259 -3.42 -13.10 13.55
N ARG A 260 -4.44 -13.41 12.72
CA ARG A 260 -5.63 -12.58 12.49
C ARG A 260 -6.85 -13.50 12.34
N PRO A 261 -7.39 -14.04 13.44
CA PRO A 261 -8.53 -14.94 13.38
C PRO A 261 -9.78 -14.23 12.87
N CYS A 262 -10.64 -15.00 12.20
CA CYS A 262 -11.94 -14.54 11.74
C CYS A 262 -12.82 -14.09 12.91
N ALA A 263 -13.67 -13.10 12.68
CA ALA A 263 -14.63 -12.66 13.68
C ALA A 263 -15.90 -13.51 13.65
N LEU A 264 -16.53 -13.71 14.82
CA LEU A 264 -17.83 -14.38 14.94
C LEU A 264 -18.99 -13.55 14.37
N LYS A 265 -18.80 -12.24 14.18
CA LYS A 265 -19.81 -11.32 13.65
C LYS A 265 -19.19 -10.43 12.56
N PRO A 266 -19.92 -10.15 11.46
CA PRO A 266 -19.43 -9.28 10.39
C PRO A 266 -19.12 -7.84 10.82
N SER A 267 -19.75 -7.36 11.89
CA SER A 267 -19.59 -5.98 12.38
C SER A 267 -18.30 -5.73 13.16
N VAL A 268 -17.50 -6.76 13.43
CA VAL A 268 -16.26 -6.63 14.19
C VAL A 268 -15.17 -6.07 13.28
N ASN A 269 -14.70 -4.87 13.61
CA ASN A 269 -13.56 -4.21 12.97
C ASN A 269 -12.36 -4.18 13.91
N GLU A 270 -11.16 -4.03 13.36
CA GLU A 270 -9.95 -3.79 14.11
C GLU A 270 -9.96 -2.41 14.77
N ARG A 271 -9.41 -2.33 15.99
CA ARG A 271 -9.20 -1.08 16.72
C ARG A 271 -7.74 -0.66 16.68
N PHE A 272 -6.82 -1.62 16.81
CA PHE A 272 -5.38 -1.45 16.73
C PHE A 272 -4.76 -2.38 15.67
N VAL A 273 -3.55 -2.03 15.23
CA VAL A 273 -2.81 -2.86 14.28
C VAL A 273 -2.32 -4.13 14.95
N GLY A 274 -2.69 -5.27 14.37
CA GLY A 274 -2.37 -6.58 14.94
C GLY A 274 -3.20 -6.90 16.18
N ASP A 275 -4.41 -6.33 16.27
CA ASP A 275 -5.36 -6.62 17.35
C ASP A 275 -5.64 -8.11 17.48
N LEU A 276 -5.08 -8.64 18.55
CA LEU A 276 -5.48 -9.89 19.16
C LEU A 276 -6.41 -9.57 20.35
N GLU A 277 -7.44 -8.73 20.16
CA GLU A 277 -8.51 -8.65 21.18
C GLU A 277 -9.41 -9.88 20.97
N SER A 278 -9.85 -10.63 21.99
CA SER A 278 -9.67 -10.56 23.45
C SER A 278 -10.33 -11.82 24.00
#